data_AF-R1ESP0-F1
#
_entry.id   AF-R1ESP0-F1
#
_cell.length_a   1.000
_cell.length_b   1.000
_cell.length_c   1.000
_cell.angle_alpha   90.00
_cell.angle_beta   90.00
_cell.angle_gamma   90.00
#
_symmetry.space_group_name_H-M   'P 1'
#
loop_
_entity.id
_entity.type
_entity.pdbx_description
1 polymer ?
#
loop_
_entity_poly.entity_id
_entity_poly.type
_entity_poly.pdbx_seq_one_letter_code
_entity_poly.pdbx_strand_id
1 'polypeptide(L)'
;MDFDIDCQTEKLEDGFDTHDCIQGGGASIELNGFWAHMDLYTNLSQNWDFEASIYRIPLSYSLKLLGVGSASLVWEPFLIGGYQLNGSIEIDYGFELTVPDGAGLLFNLSDPDKSTQSKFNSTDGWNITALPFNANAAVDAITITLGLRNALGMHFHFDTNLLPDVTAGAYLDFPVISTKITPLHSGVNASCQPLADSSAADKDVAERVLTNVYHIEPSAVVDVGFYGEILHQDGTLSVYNNTDDPWPLPTACLNFDADAGRYSAAADVIKDATGAGRRTVDPFSAQQLAVGVLCLAAAFMLV
;
A
#
# COMPACT_ATOMS: atom_id res chain seq x y z
N MET A 1 12.88 10.80 19.60
CA MET A 1 13.04 12.07 18.87
C MET A 1 13.76 13.04 19.76
N ASP A 2 14.59 13.87 19.17
CA ASP A 2 15.34 14.92 19.86
C ASP A 2 15.16 16.21 19.06
N PHE A 3 14.73 17.28 19.70
CA PHE A 3 14.51 18.58 19.06
C PHE A 3 15.35 19.60 19.80
N ASP A 4 16.14 20.36 19.05
CA ASP A 4 16.85 21.51 19.57
C ASP A 4 16.02 22.76 19.27
N ILE A 5 15.28 23.20 20.30
CA ILE A 5 14.42 24.37 20.26
C ILE A 5 15.08 25.45 21.11
N ASP A 6 15.82 26.34 20.47
CA ASP A 6 16.34 27.55 21.10
C ASP A 6 15.58 28.77 20.57
N CYS A 7 14.40 29.00 21.15
CA CYS A 7 13.62 30.21 20.89
C CYS A 7 14.21 31.38 21.67
N GLN A 8 15.04 32.21 21.03
CA GLN A 8 15.40 33.50 21.60
C GLN A 8 14.21 34.47 21.49
N THR A 9 13.30 34.39 22.46
CA THR A 9 12.08 35.22 22.54
C THR A 9 12.37 36.72 22.62
N GLU A 10 13.60 37.12 22.95
CA GLU A 10 14.03 38.52 23.03
C GLU A 10 14.25 39.19 21.66
N LYS A 11 14.22 38.44 20.55
CA LYS A 11 14.38 38.97 19.17
C LYS A 11 13.08 39.01 18.35
N LEU A 12 11.94 38.69 18.95
CA LEU A 12 10.64 38.60 18.27
C LEU A 12 10.06 39.97 17.82
N GLU A 13 10.77 41.09 17.99
CA GLU A 13 10.32 42.42 17.55
C GLU A 13 10.36 42.61 16.02
N ASP A 14 11.13 41.79 15.28
CA ASP A 14 11.37 41.98 13.83
C ASP A 14 10.63 40.97 12.92
N GLY A 15 9.72 40.17 13.49
CA GLY A 15 8.94 39.17 12.76
C GLY A 15 9.34 37.74 13.10
N PHE A 16 8.39 36.82 12.95
CA PHE A 16 8.59 35.40 13.22
C PHE A 16 9.30 34.75 12.02
N ASP A 17 10.59 34.44 12.15
CA ASP A 17 11.29 33.52 11.25
C ASP A 17 11.35 32.13 11.90
N THR A 18 10.76 31.14 11.24
CA THR A 18 10.80 29.74 11.68
C THR A 18 12.23 29.19 11.80
N HIS A 19 13.19 29.76 11.06
CA HIS A 19 14.61 29.39 11.14
C HIS A 19 15.27 29.79 12.47
N ASP A 20 14.72 30.77 13.20
CA ASP A 20 15.27 31.22 14.48
C ASP A 20 14.83 30.34 15.67
N CYS A 21 13.80 29.51 15.51
CA CYS A 21 13.21 28.72 16.59
C CYS A 21 13.54 27.22 16.53
N ILE A 22 13.73 26.65 15.34
CA ILE A 22 14.06 25.24 15.15
C ILE A 22 15.47 25.17 14.55
N GLN A 23 16.48 25.08 15.42
CA GLN A 23 17.89 25.02 15.00
C GLN A 23 18.29 23.60 14.60
N GLY A 24 17.54 22.59 15.05
CA GLY A 24 17.78 21.22 14.65
C GLY A 24 16.88 20.17 15.28
N GLY A 25 17.04 18.94 14.83
CA GLY A 25 16.34 17.81 15.42
C GLY A 25 16.52 16.51 14.64
N GLY A 26 16.19 15.41 15.29
CA GLY A 26 16.19 14.09 14.68
C GLY A 26 15.04 13.24 15.18
N ALA A 27 14.47 12.47 14.27
CA ALA A 27 13.46 11.48 14.59
C ALA A 27 13.90 10.12 14.05
N SER A 28 13.62 9.05 14.77
CA SER A 28 13.85 7.70 14.29
C SER A 28 12.59 6.88 14.45
N ILE A 29 12.27 6.10 13.43
CA ILE A 29 11.26 5.05 13.49
C ILE A 29 12.00 3.74 13.24
N GLU A 30 11.76 2.76 14.08
CA GLU A 30 12.21 1.39 13.87
C GLU A 30 11.02 0.45 14.01
N LEU A 31 10.88 -0.47 13.07
CA LEU A 31 9.83 -1.46 12.99
C LEU A 31 10.38 -2.80 13.47
N ASN A 32 9.72 -3.38 14.46
CA ASN A 32 10.05 -4.68 15.03
C ASN A 32 8.78 -5.50 15.15
N GLY A 33 8.79 -6.71 14.58
CA GLY A 33 7.64 -7.60 14.51
C GLY A 33 6.47 -7.04 13.69
N PHE A 34 6.72 -6.10 12.78
CA PHE A 34 5.65 -5.46 12.02
C PHE A 34 5.09 -6.42 10.96
N TRP A 35 3.77 -6.57 11.01
CA TRP A 35 2.98 -7.34 10.06
C TRP A 35 1.69 -6.58 9.72
N ALA A 36 1.27 -6.69 8.48
CA ALA A 36 0.00 -6.15 8.00
C ALA A 36 -0.71 -7.15 7.10
N HIS A 37 -2.03 -7.21 7.24
CA HIS A 37 -2.93 -7.88 6.31
C HIS A 37 -3.93 -6.85 5.80
N MET A 38 -4.05 -6.76 4.48
CA MET A 38 -4.93 -5.84 3.80
C MET A 38 -5.77 -6.60 2.82
N ASP A 39 -7.07 -6.41 2.91
CA ASP A 39 -8.08 -7.04 2.06
C ASP A 39 -9.05 -5.96 1.60
N LEU A 40 -9.25 -5.87 0.29
CA LEU A 40 -10.17 -4.98 -0.37
C LEU A 40 -11.29 -5.81 -1.02
N TYR A 41 -12.46 -5.75 -0.39
CA TYR A 41 -13.71 -6.19 -0.98
C TYR A 41 -14.54 -4.99 -1.43
N THR A 42 -14.84 -4.91 -2.72
CA THR A 42 -15.54 -3.73 -3.26
C THR A 42 -16.30 -4.01 -4.54
N ASN A 43 -17.37 -3.22 -4.77
CA ASN A 43 -18.11 -3.18 -6.02
C ASN A 43 -17.67 -1.94 -6.80
N LEU A 44 -16.88 -2.20 -7.83
CA LEU A 44 -16.29 -1.14 -8.65
C LEU A 44 -17.24 -0.84 -9.80
N SER A 45 -17.48 0.44 -10.10
CA SER A 45 -18.37 0.84 -11.21
C SER A 45 -17.87 2.00 -12.08
N GLN A 46 -16.85 2.75 -11.62
CA GLN A 46 -16.22 3.88 -12.32
C GLN A 46 -14.81 4.08 -11.79
N ASN A 47 -13.86 4.57 -12.59
CA ASN A 47 -12.50 4.90 -12.11
C ASN A 47 -12.54 5.73 -10.82
N TRP A 48 -11.70 5.34 -9.86
CA TRP A 48 -11.64 6.01 -8.57
C TRP A 48 -10.18 5.96 -8.08
N ASP A 49 -9.69 7.09 -7.55
CA ASP A 49 -8.49 7.17 -6.71
C ASP A 49 -8.88 7.73 -5.34
N PHE A 50 -8.37 7.14 -4.25
CA PHE A 50 -8.67 7.59 -2.89
C PHE A 50 -7.43 7.58 -2.00
N GLU A 51 -7.45 8.51 -1.05
CA GLU A 51 -6.57 8.56 0.10
C GLU A 51 -7.46 8.82 1.32
N ALA A 52 -7.47 7.88 2.25
CA ALA A 52 -8.35 7.92 3.41
C ALA A 52 -7.55 7.74 4.70
N SER A 53 -7.53 8.76 5.55
CA SER A 53 -7.00 8.66 6.91
C SER A 53 -7.80 7.62 7.69
N ILE A 54 -7.11 6.62 8.25
CA ILE A 54 -7.74 5.54 9.02
C ILE A 54 -8.00 6.01 10.45
N TYR A 55 -6.98 6.60 11.07
CA TYR A 55 -7.05 7.25 12.38
C TYR A 55 -5.82 8.12 12.59
N ARG A 56 -5.90 9.04 13.56
CA ARG A 56 -4.80 9.95 13.91
C ARG A 56 -4.41 9.74 15.38
N ILE A 57 -3.18 9.29 15.63
CA ILE A 57 -2.66 9.04 16.99
C ILE A 57 -1.67 10.14 17.39
N PRO A 58 -1.95 10.93 18.43
CA PRO A 58 -0.94 11.76 19.05
C PRO A 58 0.04 10.87 19.83
N LEU A 59 1.31 10.84 19.42
CA LEU A 59 2.35 10.01 20.03
C LEU A 59 3.03 10.67 21.24
N SER A 60 2.88 11.98 21.40
CA SER A 60 3.43 12.72 22.53
C SER A 60 2.39 13.62 23.20
N TYR A 61 2.65 13.98 24.46
CA TYR A 61 1.94 15.09 25.08
C TYR A 61 2.30 16.37 24.31
N SER A 62 1.28 17.13 23.90
CA SER A 62 1.48 18.40 23.21
C SER A 62 2.37 19.32 24.05
N LEU A 63 3.51 19.72 23.47
CA LEU A 63 4.45 20.66 24.05
C LEU A 63 3.86 22.06 23.90
N LYS A 64 3.45 22.68 25.01
CA LYS A 64 2.99 24.07 25.00
C LYS A 64 4.19 25.01 24.91
N LEU A 65 4.23 25.79 23.84
CA LEU A 65 5.17 26.88 23.62
C LEU A 65 4.51 28.17 24.13
N LEU A 66 4.97 28.64 25.29
CA LEU A 66 4.35 29.77 25.99
C LEU A 66 4.30 31.02 25.09
N GLY A 67 3.09 31.52 24.82
CA GLY A 67 2.87 32.73 24.01
C GLY A 67 2.90 32.51 22.50
N VAL A 68 3.10 31.27 22.03
CA VAL A 68 3.15 30.92 20.59
C VAL A 68 2.05 29.92 20.23
N GLY A 69 1.94 28.83 20.99
CA GLY A 69 1.00 27.75 20.68
C GLY A 69 1.43 26.40 21.25
N SER A 70 1.25 25.34 20.46
CA SER A 70 1.62 23.99 20.88
C SER A 70 2.13 23.13 19.72
N ALA A 71 3.07 22.24 20.02
CA ALA A 71 3.62 21.27 19.07
C ALA A 71 3.32 19.86 19.54
N SER A 72 2.77 19.02 18.66
CA SER A 72 2.43 17.64 18.98
C SER A 72 2.97 16.69 17.93
N LEU A 73 3.47 15.54 18.37
CA LEU A 73 3.86 14.49 17.45
C LEU A 73 2.63 13.64 17.13
N VAL A 74 2.41 13.39 15.84
CA VAL A 74 1.25 12.68 15.33
C VAL A 74 1.70 11.59 14.38
N TRP A 75 1.16 10.39 14.56
CA TRP A 75 1.20 9.34 13.56
C TRP A 75 -0.20 9.16 12.95
N GLU A 76 -0.25 9.09 11.62
CA GLU A 76 -1.48 9.01 10.85
C GLU A 76 -1.30 8.03 9.68
N PRO A 77 -1.88 6.82 9.78
CA PRO A 77 -1.98 5.92 8.64
C PRO A 77 -3.10 6.34 7.68
N PHE A 78 -2.78 6.30 6.39
CA PHE A 78 -3.69 6.51 5.27
C PHE A 78 -3.78 5.24 4.44
N LEU A 79 -5.01 4.85 4.11
CA LEU A 79 -5.26 3.87 3.06
C LEU A 79 -5.24 4.61 1.73
N ILE A 80 -4.34 4.21 0.84
CA ILE A 80 -4.29 4.72 -0.54
C ILE A 80 -4.69 3.61 -1.48
N GLY A 81 -5.46 3.96 -2.50
CA GLY A 81 -5.84 3.00 -3.49
C GLY A 81 -6.50 3.63 -4.69
N GLY A 82 -6.60 2.84 -5.73
CA GLY A 82 -7.25 3.27 -6.95
C GLY A 82 -7.43 2.13 -7.92
N TYR A 83 -8.32 2.34 -8.87
CA TYR A 83 -8.54 1.36 -9.92
C TYR A 83 -8.97 2.03 -11.21
N GLN A 84 -8.59 1.42 -12.33
CA GLN A 84 -9.02 1.80 -13.66
C GLN A 84 -9.84 0.66 -14.25
N LEU A 85 -11.10 0.94 -14.59
CA LEU A 85 -12.10 -0.05 -14.95
C LEU A 85 -13.01 0.38 -16.09
N ASN A 86 -13.42 -0.60 -16.89
CA ASN A 86 -14.51 -0.50 -17.86
C ASN A 86 -15.65 -1.45 -17.46
N GLY A 87 -16.45 -1.10 -16.45
CA GLY A 87 -17.64 -1.89 -16.07
C GLY A 87 -17.95 -1.92 -14.58
N SER A 88 -18.91 -2.77 -14.20
CA SER A 88 -19.24 -3.04 -12.81
C SER A 88 -18.86 -4.46 -12.41
N ILE A 89 -17.96 -4.59 -11.44
CA ILE A 89 -17.46 -5.89 -10.96
C ILE A 89 -17.33 -5.89 -9.44
N GLU A 90 -17.58 -7.05 -8.84
CA GLU A 90 -17.25 -7.30 -7.44
C GLU A 90 -15.88 -7.97 -7.41
N ILE A 91 -14.95 -7.39 -6.67
CA ILE A 91 -13.59 -7.90 -6.51
C ILE A 91 -13.26 -8.16 -5.05
N ASP A 92 -12.41 -9.15 -4.86
CA ASP A 92 -11.73 -9.49 -3.63
C ASP A 92 -10.24 -9.58 -3.97
N TYR A 93 -9.45 -8.69 -3.36
CA TYR A 93 -8.02 -8.60 -3.59
C TYR A 93 -7.30 -7.97 -2.40
N GLY A 94 -6.08 -8.42 -2.14
CA GLY A 94 -5.30 -7.88 -1.03
C GLY A 94 -3.89 -8.45 -0.96
N PHE A 95 -3.24 -8.25 0.18
CA PHE A 95 -1.91 -8.77 0.44
C PHE A 95 -1.61 -8.90 1.94
N GLU A 96 -0.62 -9.74 2.22
CA GLU A 96 0.05 -9.82 3.51
C GLU A 96 1.47 -9.30 3.40
N LEU A 97 1.90 -8.58 4.43
CA LEU A 97 3.20 -7.96 4.53
C LEU A 97 3.84 -8.32 5.86
N THR A 98 5.08 -8.79 5.82
CA THR A 98 5.97 -8.85 6.98
C THR A 98 7.20 -8.01 6.72
N VAL A 99 7.50 -7.12 7.66
CA VAL A 99 8.67 -6.24 7.60
C VAL A 99 9.78 -6.82 8.47
N PRO A 100 11.03 -6.86 7.99
CA PRO A 100 12.16 -7.34 8.78
C PRO A 100 12.40 -6.43 10.00
N ASP A 101 12.72 -7.03 11.15
CA ASP A 101 13.10 -6.32 12.35
C ASP A 101 14.26 -5.35 12.11
N GLY A 102 14.22 -4.18 12.74
CA GLY A 102 15.21 -3.12 12.54
C GLY A 102 15.10 -2.42 11.20
N ALA A 103 14.00 -2.57 10.46
CA ALA A 103 13.68 -1.68 9.36
C ALA A 103 13.29 -0.33 9.92
N GLY A 104 13.90 0.73 9.41
CA GLY A 104 13.79 2.01 10.09
C GLY A 104 14.27 3.19 9.29
N LEU A 105 13.71 4.33 9.65
CA LEU A 105 14.01 5.64 9.08
C LEU A 105 14.64 6.47 10.17
N LEU A 106 15.79 7.07 9.85
CA LEU A 106 16.41 8.10 10.64
C LEU A 106 16.26 9.41 9.89
N PHE A 107 15.53 10.33 10.50
CA PHE A 107 15.30 11.68 10.01
C PHE A 107 16.27 12.63 10.67
N ASN A 108 16.94 13.42 9.85
CA ASN A 108 17.75 14.54 10.31
C ASN A 108 17.10 15.83 9.82
N LEU A 109 16.44 16.54 10.73
CA LEU A 109 15.73 17.78 10.44
C LEU A 109 16.68 18.98 10.27
N SER A 110 17.90 18.89 10.83
CA SER A 110 18.95 19.89 10.62
C SER A 110 19.60 19.78 9.24
N ASP A 111 19.63 18.58 8.67
CA ASP A 111 20.27 18.28 7.40
C ASP A 111 19.51 17.11 6.73
N PRO A 112 18.42 17.39 5.99
CA PRO A 112 17.58 16.36 5.39
C PRO A 112 18.34 15.38 4.49
N ASP A 113 19.42 15.83 3.85
CA ASP A 113 20.30 15.01 3.01
C ASP A 113 21.07 13.94 3.80
N LYS A 114 21.14 14.08 5.13
CA LYS A 114 21.69 13.06 6.06
C LYS A 114 20.63 12.14 6.66
N SER A 115 19.39 12.24 6.23
CA SER A 115 18.38 11.25 6.59
C SER A 115 18.72 9.91 5.95
N THR A 116 18.52 8.81 6.66
CA THR A 116 18.87 7.47 6.19
C THR A 116 17.70 6.52 6.35
N GLN A 117 17.53 5.63 5.37
CA GLN A 117 16.64 4.48 5.49
C GLN A 117 17.45 3.20 5.66
N SER A 118 16.87 2.24 6.36
CA SER A 118 17.47 0.92 6.57
C SER A 118 16.41 -0.16 6.39
N LYS A 119 16.80 -1.24 5.71
CA LYS A 119 15.96 -2.40 5.44
C LYS A 119 14.63 -2.06 4.73
N PHE A 120 14.66 -1.31 3.64
CA PHE A 120 13.50 -0.98 2.79
C PHE A 120 13.71 -1.39 1.33
N ASN A 121 14.58 -2.37 1.05
CA ASN A 121 14.74 -2.92 -0.30
C ASN A 121 14.29 -4.39 -0.37
N SER A 122 14.08 -4.89 -1.60
CA SER A 122 13.61 -6.25 -1.88
C SER A 122 14.54 -7.36 -1.36
N THR A 123 15.80 -7.06 -1.07
CA THR A 123 16.79 -8.02 -0.57
C THR A 123 16.90 -8.05 0.95
N ASP A 124 16.23 -7.15 1.66
CA ASP A 124 16.35 -7.00 3.11
C ASP A 124 15.44 -7.96 3.91
N GLY A 125 14.84 -8.96 3.27
CA GLY A 125 13.99 -9.96 3.93
C GLY A 125 12.54 -9.55 4.11
N TRP A 126 12.06 -8.57 3.34
CA TRP A 126 10.63 -8.28 3.21
C TRP A 126 9.89 -9.48 2.65
N ASN A 127 8.76 -9.82 3.26
CA ASN A 127 7.88 -10.85 2.73
C ASN A 127 6.53 -10.23 2.38
N ILE A 128 6.24 -10.17 1.09
CA ILE A 128 4.98 -9.65 0.55
C ILE A 128 4.30 -10.80 -0.19
N THR A 129 3.12 -11.18 0.26
CA THR A 129 2.32 -12.25 -0.35
C THR A 129 1.00 -11.66 -0.81
N ALA A 130 0.78 -11.59 -2.12
CA ALA A 130 -0.52 -11.20 -2.67
C ALA A 130 -1.58 -12.25 -2.31
N LEU A 131 -2.76 -11.79 -1.88
CA LEU A 131 -3.91 -12.66 -1.70
C LEU A 131 -4.45 -13.09 -3.08
N PRO A 132 -5.07 -14.28 -3.19
CA PRO A 132 -5.65 -14.75 -4.44
C PRO A 132 -6.70 -13.78 -4.97
N PHE A 133 -6.52 -13.33 -6.20
CA PHE A 133 -7.54 -12.52 -6.89
C PHE A 133 -8.82 -13.33 -7.10
N ASN A 134 -9.97 -12.72 -6.78
CA ASN A 134 -11.28 -13.27 -7.11
C ASN A 134 -12.23 -12.18 -7.57
N ALA A 135 -13.13 -12.54 -8.49
CA ALA A 135 -14.20 -11.68 -8.96
C ALA A 135 -15.40 -12.49 -9.42
N ASN A 136 -16.59 -11.89 -9.38
CA ASN A 136 -17.86 -12.54 -9.76
C ASN A 136 -18.12 -12.54 -11.27
N ALA A 137 -17.28 -11.86 -12.06
CA ALA A 137 -17.45 -11.70 -13.49
C ALA A 137 -16.09 -11.70 -14.22
N ALA A 138 -16.14 -11.93 -15.53
CA ALA A 138 -15.02 -11.66 -16.42
C ALA A 138 -14.66 -10.18 -16.33
N VAL A 139 -13.37 -9.89 -16.17
CA VAL A 139 -12.86 -8.52 -16.13
C VAL A 139 -12.24 -8.15 -17.48
N ASP A 140 -12.25 -6.87 -17.82
CA ASP A 140 -11.38 -6.34 -18.87
C ASP A 140 -9.95 -6.16 -18.31
N ALA A 141 -9.05 -5.55 -19.10
CA ALA A 141 -7.76 -5.15 -18.55
C ALA A 141 -7.97 -4.12 -17.43
N ILE A 142 -7.56 -4.46 -16.21
CA ILE A 142 -7.69 -3.61 -15.03
C ILE A 142 -6.36 -3.52 -14.30
N THR A 143 -6.15 -2.39 -13.63
CA THR A 143 -5.05 -2.21 -12.67
C THR A 143 -5.66 -1.82 -11.34
N ILE A 144 -5.32 -2.57 -10.29
CA ILE A 144 -5.75 -2.32 -8.92
C ILE A 144 -4.53 -1.89 -8.13
N THR A 145 -4.62 -0.72 -7.50
CA THR A 145 -3.58 -0.20 -6.62
C THR A 145 -4.12 -0.17 -5.19
N LEU A 146 -3.36 -0.70 -4.25
CA LEU A 146 -3.69 -0.68 -2.83
C LEU A 146 -2.39 -0.53 -2.02
N GLY A 147 -2.36 0.43 -1.09
CA GLY A 147 -1.19 0.69 -0.26
C GLY A 147 -1.57 1.27 1.10
N LEU A 148 -0.61 1.22 2.01
CA LEU A 148 -0.75 1.79 3.35
C LEU A 148 0.34 2.81 3.58
N ARG A 149 -0.02 4.09 3.46
CA ARG A 149 0.86 5.21 3.76
C ARG A 149 0.86 5.47 5.26
N ASN A 150 2.02 5.59 5.87
CA ASN A 150 2.18 5.91 7.28
C ASN A 150 2.87 7.25 7.38
N ALA A 151 2.13 8.27 7.78
CA ALA A 151 2.67 9.59 8.00
C ALA A 151 3.04 9.76 9.48
N LEU A 152 4.25 10.22 9.73
CA LEU A 152 4.70 10.68 11.04
C LEU A 152 5.07 12.15 10.92
N GLY A 153 4.27 13.00 11.56
CA GLY A 153 4.41 14.45 11.46
C GLY A 153 4.40 15.14 12.79
N MET A 154 5.13 16.25 12.86
CA MET A 154 4.90 17.28 13.87
C MET A 154 3.76 18.18 13.41
N HIS A 155 2.80 18.35 14.29
CA HIS A 155 1.69 19.27 14.11
C HIS A 155 1.85 20.46 15.06
N PHE A 156 2.00 21.64 14.48
CA PHE A 156 2.10 22.91 15.17
C PHE A 156 0.75 23.62 15.11
N HIS A 157 0.21 23.88 16.30
CA HIS A 157 -0.96 24.72 16.49
C HIS A 157 -0.51 26.06 17.04
N PHE A 158 -1.02 27.17 16.50
CA PHE A 158 -0.70 28.50 16.98
C PHE A 158 -1.89 29.08 17.76
N ASP A 159 -1.64 29.63 18.95
CA ASP A 159 -2.69 30.22 19.80
C ASP A 159 -3.30 31.49 19.17
N THR A 160 -2.64 32.04 18.15
CA THR A 160 -3.10 33.20 17.39
C THR A 160 -3.86 32.74 16.15
N ASN A 161 -5.03 33.34 15.88
CA ASN A 161 -5.77 33.09 14.64
C ASN A 161 -5.10 33.71 13.38
N LEU A 162 -3.89 34.25 13.51
CA LEU A 162 -3.16 34.92 12.43
C LEU A 162 -2.24 33.97 11.66
N LEU A 163 -1.90 32.83 12.25
CA LEU A 163 -1.07 31.81 11.62
C LEU A 163 -1.89 30.52 11.44
N PRO A 164 -1.86 29.91 10.25
CA PRO A 164 -2.47 28.61 10.05
C PRO A 164 -1.69 27.54 10.82
N ASP A 165 -2.38 26.48 11.22
CA ASP A 165 -1.73 25.29 11.74
C ASP A 165 -0.84 24.68 10.65
N VAL A 166 0.34 24.20 11.06
CA VAL A 166 1.34 23.65 10.16
C VAL A 166 1.63 22.21 10.55
N THR A 167 1.62 21.31 9.58
CA THR A 167 2.10 19.95 9.77
C THR A 167 3.34 19.76 8.90
N ALA A 168 4.41 19.25 9.48
CA ALA A 168 5.59 18.84 8.73
C ALA A 168 6.04 17.47 9.23
N GLY A 169 6.39 16.60 8.30
CA GLY A 169 6.65 15.22 8.65
C GLY A 169 7.34 14.43 7.55
N ALA A 170 7.47 13.15 7.84
CA ALA A 170 7.87 12.16 6.88
C ALA A 170 6.75 11.14 6.71
N TYR A 171 6.64 10.57 5.53
CA TYR A 171 5.75 9.46 5.28
C TYR A 171 6.56 8.25 4.83
N LEU A 172 6.01 7.08 5.13
CA LEU A 172 6.48 5.79 4.69
C LEU A 172 5.32 5.07 4.04
N ASP A 173 5.41 4.83 2.76
CA ASP A 173 4.47 4.00 2.02
C ASP A 173 4.90 2.53 2.20
N PHE A 174 4.23 1.83 3.11
CA PHE A 174 4.29 0.37 3.13
C PHE A 174 3.71 -0.17 1.84
N PRO A 175 4.32 -1.22 1.27
CA PRO A 175 4.40 -1.43 -0.15
C PRO A 175 3.06 -1.20 -0.81
N VAL A 176 3.03 -0.21 -1.69
CA VAL A 176 1.92 0.03 -2.59
C VAL A 176 1.93 -1.13 -3.58
N ILE A 177 0.93 -1.99 -3.48
CA ILE A 177 0.74 -3.10 -4.40
C ILE A 177 -0.02 -2.58 -5.60
N SER A 178 0.59 -2.71 -6.77
CA SER A 178 -0.04 -2.48 -8.06
C SER A 178 -0.16 -3.80 -8.79
N THR A 179 -1.40 -4.19 -9.07
CA THR A 179 -1.72 -5.47 -9.69
C THR A 179 -2.41 -5.24 -11.00
N LYS A 180 -1.70 -5.63 -12.05
CA LYS A 180 -2.21 -5.59 -13.41
C LYS A 180 -2.86 -6.92 -13.75
N ILE A 181 -4.10 -6.86 -14.22
CA ILE A 181 -4.88 -8.02 -14.63
C ILE A 181 -5.16 -7.86 -16.10
N THR A 182 -4.64 -8.77 -16.91
CA THR A 182 -4.75 -8.69 -18.37
C THR A 182 -5.49 -9.92 -18.90
N PRO A 183 -6.63 -9.75 -19.58
CA PRO A 183 -7.24 -10.85 -20.31
C PRO A 183 -6.29 -11.29 -21.44
N LEU A 184 -5.99 -12.57 -21.47
CA LEU A 184 -5.26 -13.19 -22.56
C LEU A 184 -6.25 -13.81 -23.52
N HIS A 185 -6.09 -13.50 -24.80
CA HIS A 185 -6.80 -14.22 -25.85
C HIS A 185 -6.38 -15.69 -25.85
N SER A 186 -7.24 -16.56 -26.39
CA SER A 186 -7.00 -17.99 -26.44
C SER A 186 -5.64 -18.36 -27.04
N GLY A 187 -5.14 -19.55 -26.71
CA GLY A 187 -3.85 -20.02 -27.22
C GLY A 187 -2.68 -19.89 -26.24
N VAL A 188 -2.95 -19.94 -24.94
CA VAL A 188 -1.94 -19.91 -23.87
C VAL A 188 -1.97 -21.19 -23.03
N ASN A 189 -0.85 -21.49 -22.36
CA ASN A 189 -0.72 -22.63 -21.47
C ASN A 189 -1.09 -22.29 -20.00
N ALA A 190 -0.92 -23.26 -19.10
CA ALA A 190 -1.15 -23.12 -17.66
C ALA A 190 -0.36 -21.99 -16.97
N SER A 191 0.69 -21.49 -17.61
CA SER A 191 1.57 -20.43 -17.12
C SER A 191 1.40 -19.14 -17.92
N CYS A 192 0.30 -18.98 -18.65
CA CYS A 192 -0.03 -17.80 -19.45
C CYS A 192 1.00 -17.50 -20.56
N GLN A 193 1.77 -18.51 -20.98
CA GLN A 193 2.71 -18.39 -22.11
C GLN A 193 2.04 -18.82 -23.41
N PRO A 194 2.40 -18.21 -24.55
CA PRO A 194 1.91 -18.62 -25.86
C PRO A 194 2.17 -20.11 -26.11
N LEU A 195 1.18 -20.80 -26.69
CA LEU A 195 1.29 -22.23 -26.99
C LEU A 195 2.26 -22.54 -28.14
N ALA A 196 2.92 -21.59 -28.79
CA ALA A 196 3.74 -21.80 -30.00
C ALA A 196 4.68 -23.03 -29.88
N ASP A 197 5.35 -23.18 -28.73
CA ASP A 197 6.33 -24.24 -28.46
C ASP A 197 5.75 -25.47 -27.74
N SER A 198 4.44 -25.51 -27.47
CA SER A 198 3.78 -26.64 -26.80
C SER A 198 3.49 -27.81 -27.74
N SER A 199 3.39 -29.02 -27.19
CA SER A 199 3.04 -30.22 -27.97
C SER A 199 1.62 -30.13 -28.53
N ALA A 200 1.31 -30.88 -29.58
CA ALA A 200 -0.02 -30.88 -30.18
C ALA A 200 -1.12 -31.36 -29.20
N ALA A 201 -0.79 -32.30 -28.30
CA ALA A 201 -1.72 -32.79 -27.29
C ALA A 201 -1.99 -31.73 -26.21
N ASP A 202 -0.94 -31.04 -25.76
CA ASP A 202 -1.09 -29.97 -24.76
C ASP A 202 -1.86 -28.78 -25.33
N LYS A 203 -1.63 -28.46 -26.62
CA LYS A 203 -2.39 -27.46 -27.37
C LYS A 203 -3.88 -27.78 -27.40
N ASP A 204 -4.25 -29.00 -27.82
CA ASP A 204 -5.65 -29.44 -27.91
C ASP A 204 -6.37 -29.34 -26.56
N VAL A 205 -5.70 -29.77 -25.48
CA VAL A 205 -6.27 -29.68 -24.14
C VAL A 205 -6.43 -28.23 -23.70
N ALA A 206 -5.38 -27.41 -23.80
CA ALA A 206 -5.40 -26.03 -23.35
C ALA A 206 -6.43 -25.20 -24.12
N GLU A 207 -6.46 -25.30 -25.45
CA GLU A 207 -7.44 -24.58 -26.29
C GLU A 207 -8.89 -24.99 -26.00
N ARG A 208 -9.12 -26.23 -25.57
CA ARG A 208 -10.46 -26.72 -25.22
C ARG A 208 -10.96 -26.21 -23.86
N VAL A 209 -10.08 -26.04 -22.87
CA VAL A 209 -10.50 -25.81 -21.47
C VAL A 209 -10.12 -24.45 -20.91
N LEU A 210 -9.11 -23.77 -21.48
CA LEU A 210 -8.70 -22.44 -21.10
C LEU A 210 -9.36 -21.41 -22.03
N THR A 211 -10.62 -21.09 -21.75
CA THR A 211 -11.45 -20.24 -22.62
C THR A 211 -11.36 -18.76 -22.28
N ASN A 212 -11.18 -18.40 -21.01
CA ASN A 212 -11.11 -17.02 -20.54
C ASN A 212 -9.93 -16.87 -19.59
N VAL A 213 -8.73 -16.66 -20.15
CA VAL A 213 -7.49 -16.67 -19.37
C VAL A 213 -7.11 -15.25 -18.95
N TYR A 214 -6.58 -15.14 -17.75
CA TYR A 214 -6.14 -13.90 -17.13
C TYR A 214 -4.73 -14.03 -16.60
N HIS A 215 -3.87 -13.09 -16.98
CA HIS A 215 -2.54 -12.93 -16.39
C HIS A 215 -2.62 -11.89 -15.29
N ILE A 216 -2.23 -12.30 -14.07
CA ILE A 216 -2.18 -11.45 -12.89
C ILE A 216 -0.72 -11.14 -12.60
N GLU A 217 -0.35 -9.86 -12.69
CA GLU A 217 1.01 -9.35 -12.52
C GLU A 217 1.04 -8.35 -11.36
N PRO A 218 1.22 -8.83 -10.12
CA PRO A 218 1.40 -7.97 -8.96
C PRO A 218 2.82 -7.42 -8.88
N SER A 219 2.94 -6.19 -8.41
CA SER A 219 4.21 -5.52 -8.12
C SER A 219 4.07 -4.68 -6.86
N ALA A 220 5.16 -4.50 -6.13
CA ALA A 220 5.21 -3.70 -4.91
C ALA A 220 6.18 -2.54 -5.07
N VAL A 221 5.80 -1.36 -4.59
CA VAL A 221 6.69 -0.21 -4.47
C VAL A 221 6.67 0.26 -3.03
N VAL A 222 7.85 0.38 -2.42
CA VAL A 222 8.00 1.08 -1.15
C VAL A 222 8.51 2.47 -1.45
N ASP A 223 7.88 3.46 -0.83
CA ASP A 223 8.28 4.85 -0.96
C ASP A 223 8.45 5.47 0.43
N VAL A 224 9.38 6.40 0.52
CA VAL A 224 9.62 7.19 1.71
C VAL A 224 9.91 8.62 1.28
N GLY A 225 9.27 9.57 1.97
CA GLY A 225 9.47 10.96 1.65
C GLY A 225 9.12 11.90 2.78
N PHE A 226 9.26 13.17 2.48
CA PHE A 226 8.92 14.26 3.38
C PHE A 226 7.70 15.01 2.86
N TYR A 227 6.88 15.50 3.79
CA TYR A 227 5.72 16.31 3.45
C TYR A 227 5.58 17.49 4.41
N GLY A 228 5.03 18.58 3.89
CA GLY A 228 4.62 19.74 4.66
C GLY A 228 3.23 20.19 4.19
N GLU A 229 2.36 20.46 5.15
CA GLU A 229 0.99 20.95 4.94
C GLU A 229 0.77 22.21 5.76
N ILE A 230 0.19 23.22 5.12
CA ILE A 230 -0.24 24.47 5.76
C ILE A 230 -1.76 24.52 5.64
N LEU A 231 -2.48 24.48 6.77
CA LEU A 231 -3.94 24.48 6.82
C LEU A 231 -4.51 25.87 6.44
N HIS A 232 -4.41 26.26 5.16
CA HIS A 232 -5.24 27.29 4.48
C HIS A 232 -4.91 27.51 2.98
N GLN A 233 -3.86 26.88 2.44
CA GLN A 233 -3.56 26.88 1.00
C GLN A 233 -2.97 25.53 0.59
N ASP A 234 -3.55 24.91 -0.43
CA ASP A 234 -3.09 23.63 -0.98
C ASP A 234 -1.70 23.81 -1.60
N GLY A 235 -0.67 23.53 -0.80
CA GLY A 235 0.73 23.58 -1.21
C GLY A 235 1.49 22.49 -0.47
N THR A 236 1.44 21.27 -1.01
CA THR A 236 2.25 20.16 -0.51
C THR A 236 3.66 20.28 -1.10
N LEU A 237 4.65 20.56 -0.27
CA LEU A 237 6.05 20.35 -0.65
C LEU A 237 6.38 18.89 -0.35
N SER A 238 6.19 18.03 -1.34
CA SER A 238 6.61 16.63 -1.27
C SER A 238 8.04 16.51 -1.81
N VAL A 239 9.00 16.19 -0.94
CA VAL A 239 10.33 15.75 -1.38
C VAL A 239 10.31 14.22 -1.37
N TYR A 240 10.22 13.66 -2.57
CA TYR A 240 10.20 12.22 -2.82
C TYR A 240 11.64 11.68 -2.88
N ASN A 241 11.97 10.69 -2.05
CA ASN A 241 13.17 9.87 -2.22
C ASN A 241 12.71 8.46 -2.59
N ASN A 242 12.18 8.34 -3.80
CA ASN A 242 11.66 7.07 -4.29
C ASN A 242 12.78 6.03 -4.37
N THR A 243 12.55 4.86 -3.77
CA THR A 243 13.17 3.63 -4.25
C THR A 243 12.35 3.13 -5.45
N ASP A 244 12.50 3.80 -6.59
CA ASP A 244 11.65 3.70 -7.80
C ASP A 244 11.58 2.32 -8.49
N ASP A 245 12.32 1.30 -8.06
CA ASP A 245 12.32 0.00 -8.73
C ASP A 245 11.19 -0.89 -8.19
N PRO A 246 10.13 -1.17 -8.98
CA PRO A 246 9.04 -2.02 -8.53
C PRO A 246 9.55 -3.44 -8.29
N TRP A 247 9.17 -4.02 -7.15
CA TRP A 247 9.50 -5.39 -6.80
C TRP A 247 8.46 -6.31 -7.44
N PRO A 248 8.83 -7.13 -8.44
CA PRO A 248 7.88 -8.04 -9.05
C PRO A 248 7.48 -9.11 -8.02
N LEU A 249 6.18 -9.34 -7.89
CA LEU A 249 5.62 -10.38 -7.03
C LEU A 249 5.24 -11.61 -7.88
N PRO A 250 5.02 -12.79 -7.27
CA PRO A 250 4.63 -13.98 -8.01
C PRO A 250 3.39 -13.75 -8.88
N THR A 251 3.50 -14.04 -10.17
CA THR A 251 2.39 -13.91 -11.12
C THR A 251 1.47 -15.13 -11.05
N ALA A 252 0.22 -14.94 -11.45
CA ALA A 252 -0.76 -16.02 -11.53
C ALA A 252 -1.42 -16.09 -12.91
N CYS A 253 -1.78 -17.31 -13.32
CA CYS A 253 -2.54 -17.56 -14.52
C CYS A 253 -3.88 -18.20 -14.16
N LEU A 254 -4.96 -17.46 -14.34
CA LEU A 254 -6.31 -17.86 -13.94
C LEU A 254 -7.19 -18.07 -15.17
N ASN A 255 -8.11 -19.03 -15.09
CA ASN A 255 -9.19 -19.21 -16.04
C ASN A 255 -10.52 -18.87 -15.37
N PHE A 256 -11.32 -18.03 -16.04
CA PHE A 256 -12.67 -17.70 -15.61
C PHE A 256 -13.69 -18.65 -16.21
N ASP A 257 -14.38 -19.39 -15.34
CA ASP A 257 -15.52 -20.22 -15.69
C ASP A 257 -16.79 -19.35 -15.63
N ALA A 258 -17.33 -19.00 -16.80
CA ALA A 258 -18.51 -18.15 -16.90
C ALA A 258 -19.80 -18.85 -16.43
N ASP A 259 -19.86 -20.18 -16.48
CA ASP A 259 -21.02 -20.95 -16.01
C ASP A 259 -21.04 -21.01 -14.48
N ALA A 260 -19.87 -21.13 -13.86
CA ALA A 260 -19.71 -21.15 -12.41
C ALA A 260 -19.51 -19.77 -11.76
N GLY A 261 -19.22 -18.73 -12.55
CA GLY A 261 -18.97 -17.36 -12.08
C GLY A 261 -17.74 -17.24 -11.17
N ARG A 262 -16.67 -17.99 -11.47
CA ARG A 262 -15.48 -18.05 -10.60
C ARG A 262 -14.17 -18.22 -11.38
N TYR A 263 -13.08 -17.77 -10.76
CA TYR A 263 -11.73 -17.99 -11.24
C TYR A 263 -11.16 -19.30 -10.68
N SER A 264 -10.29 -19.95 -11.45
CA SER A 264 -9.54 -21.14 -11.02
C SER A 264 -8.16 -21.11 -11.66
N ALA A 265 -7.14 -21.69 -11.01
CA ALA A 265 -5.80 -21.73 -11.59
C ALA A 265 -5.82 -22.52 -12.91
N ALA A 266 -5.22 -21.96 -13.97
CA ALA A 266 -5.21 -22.59 -15.29
C ALA A 266 -4.58 -24.01 -15.27
N ALA A 267 -3.58 -24.21 -14.39
CA ALA A 267 -2.97 -25.51 -14.16
C ALA A 267 -3.97 -26.55 -13.62
N ASP A 268 -4.85 -26.17 -12.70
CA ASP A 268 -5.85 -27.07 -12.13
C ASP A 268 -6.90 -27.46 -13.16
N VAL A 269 -7.35 -26.49 -13.97
CA VAL A 269 -8.30 -26.74 -15.07
C VAL A 269 -7.72 -27.76 -16.08
N ILE A 270 -6.45 -27.63 -16.45
CA ILE A 270 -5.77 -28.60 -17.34
C ILE A 270 -5.63 -29.97 -16.67
N LYS A 271 -5.28 -30.01 -15.38
CA LYS A 271 -5.13 -31.26 -14.61
C LYS A 271 -6.45 -32.04 -14.51
N ASP A 272 -7.55 -31.33 -14.31
CA ASP A 272 -8.88 -31.92 -14.26
C ASP A 272 -9.31 -32.45 -15.63
N ALA A 273 -9.04 -31.69 -16.70
CA ALA A 273 -9.34 -32.08 -18.07
C ALA A 273 -8.55 -33.29 -18.57
N THR A 274 -7.32 -33.47 -18.10
CA THR A 274 -6.46 -34.62 -18.43
C THR A 274 -6.76 -35.85 -17.57
N GLY A 275 -7.66 -35.74 -16.59
CA GLY A 275 -8.04 -36.84 -15.69
C GLY A 275 -7.00 -37.17 -14.61
N ALA A 276 -5.98 -36.33 -14.43
CA ALA A 276 -4.97 -36.47 -13.38
C ALA A 276 -5.45 -36.03 -11.98
N GLY A 277 -6.68 -35.51 -11.87
CA GLY A 277 -7.28 -34.95 -10.65
C GLY A 277 -8.51 -35.68 -10.08
N ARG A 278 -8.81 -36.93 -10.45
CA ARG A 278 -10.01 -37.60 -9.91
C ARG A 278 -9.80 -38.22 -8.51
N ARG A 279 -10.04 -37.40 -7.46
CA ARG A 279 -10.38 -37.66 -6.03
C ARG A 279 -9.79 -36.48 -5.23
N THR A 280 -10.50 -35.61 -4.51
CA THR A 280 -11.78 -35.65 -3.78
C THR A 280 -12.36 -34.23 -3.77
N VAL A 281 -13.65 -34.08 -4.07
CA VAL A 281 -14.39 -32.85 -3.81
C VAL A 281 -14.74 -32.86 -2.33
N ASP A 282 -14.02 -32.09 -1.50
CA ASP A 282 -14.58 -31.65 -0.23
C ASP A 282 -15.40 -30.38 -0.50
N PRO A 283 -16.68 -30.34 -0.10
CA PRO A 283 -17.50 -29.15 -0.24
C PRO A 283 -17.07 -28.11 0.79
N PHE A 284 -16.36 -27.06 0.37
CA PHE A 284 -16.22 -25.87 1.22
C PHE A 284 -17.60 -25.22 1.37
N SER A 285 -18.04 -25.11 2.62
CA SER A 285 -19.36 -24.62 2.99
C SER A 285 -19.51 -23.13 2.68
N ALA A 286 -20.60 -22.78 2.01
CA ALA A 286 -21.11 -21.42 1.97
C ALA A 286 -21.64 -21.00 3.36
N GLN A 287 -21.09 -19.92 3.92
CA GLN A 287 -21.63 -19.02 4.96
C GLN A 287 -20.47 -18.05 5.30
N GLN A 288 -20.55 -16.72 5.21
CA GLN A 288 -21.61 -15.79 5.59
C GLN A 288 -21.56 -14.51 4.75
N LEU A 289 -22.73 -13.88 4.54
CA LEU A 289 -22.82 -12.44 4.28
C LEU A 289 -22.11 -11.69 5.43
N ALA A 290 -21.06 -10.95 5.11
CA ALA A 290 -20.50 -9.93 5.99
C ALA A 290 -20.64 -8.57 5.29
N VAL A 291 -21.30 -7.65 5.98
CA VAL A 291 -21.17 -6.22 5.72
C VAL A 291 -19.69 -5.89 5.89
N GLY A 292 -19.08 -5.25 4.90
CA GLY A 292 -17.64 -4.96 4.86
C GLY A 292 -17.15 -4.33 6.15
N VAL A 293 -16.39 -5.11 6.91
CA VAL A 293 -15.55 -4.64 8.00
C VAL A 293 -14.13 -4.65 7.45
N LEU A 294 -13.55 -3.48 7.25
CA LEU A 294 -12.12 -3.34 7.02
C LEU A 294 -11.42 -3.73 8.33
N CYS A 295 -10.93 -4.96 8.43
CA CYS A 295 -10.16 -5.42 9.60
C CYS A 295 -8.69 -5.05 9.41
N LEU A 296 -8.32 -3.83 9.78
CA LEU A 296 -6.91 -3.47 9.93
C LEU A 296 -6.43 -3.96 11.32
N ALA A 297 -5.72 -5.08 11.35
CA ALA A 297 -4.99 -5.52 12.53
C ALA A 297 -3.51 -5.18 12.36
N ALA A 298 -3.10 -4.01 12.83
CA ALA A 298 -1.70 -3.64 12.93
C ALA A 298 -1.31 -3.58 14.41
N ALA A 299 -0.40 -4.46 14.83
CA ALA A 299 0.16 -4.46 16.18
C ALA A 299 1.51 -3.74 16.16
N PHE A 300 1.64 -2.67 16.93
CA PHE A 300 2.89 -1.92 17.08
C PHE A 300 3.41 -2.05 18.51
N MET A 301 4.69 -2.38 18.65
CA MET A 301 5.48 -1.97 19.81
C MET A 301 6.42 -0.86 19.34
N LEU A 302 6.05 0.38 19.64
CA LEU A 302 6.99 1.50 19.60
C LEU A 302 7.91 1.35 20.82
N VAL A 303 9.22 1.27 20.59
CA VAL A 303 10.26 1.31 21.64
C VAL A 303 10.92 2.67 21.64
#